data_AF-A0A556VUY4-F1
#
_entry.id   AF-A0A556VUY4-F1
#
_cell.length_a   1.000
_cell.length_b   1.000
_cell.length_c   1.000
_cell.angle_alpha   90.00
_cell.angle_beta   90.00
_cell.angle_gamma   90.00
#
_symmetry.space_group_name_H-M   'P 1'
#
loop_
_entity.id
_entity.type
_entity.pdbx_description
1 polymer ?
#
loop_
_entity_poly.entity_id
_entity_poly.type
_entity_poly.pdbx_seq_one_letter_code
_entity_poly.pdbx_strand_id
1 'polypeptide(L)'
;MSFWSSISFNLAVLMNLLVAFFYPLEGVRGGTLEPHLSALLWAAMFVSLAIVIVLPQPHGIRALIASTILRLIFSVGLEPTLFLLGAFNVCNKVIFLMSFVGNRGTFTRGYKAMIIDVEFLYHLLYLIICILGVFETLLNVIKSVTRNGRSIVLTAVLALILVYLFSIVGYIIFKDDFILNVDRIPNKTLEQSGSVISDFLSGGVCQREGAEENCSAQATLEPVAAMVVEDKERTCDSLLMCIVTEPLFAARVIYDLLFFFMVIIIVLNLIFGVIIDTFADLRSEKQKKEEVLKTTCFICVKDSTEYTGPESYVAEMIREHNLDWFPRMRAMSLVSSDAEGEQNEIRNLQEKLESTMKLVSNLSGQLTELKEQVRYR
;
A
#
# COMPACT_ATOMS: atom_id res chain seq x y z
N MET A 1 -4.42 -12.95 -13.49
CA MET A 1 -3.28 -12.08 -13.12
C MET A 1 -2.25 -12.15 -14.24
N SER A 2 -1.89 -11.03 -14.86
CA SER A 2 -0.82 -11.02 -15.86
C SER A 2 0.54 -11.29 -15.20
N PHE A 3 1.49 -11.86 -15.95
CA PHE A 3 2.87 -12.11 -15.51
C PHE A 3 3.52 -10.85 -14.89
N TRP A 4 3.35 -9.70 -15.54
CA TRP A 4 3.84 -8.40 -15.07
C TRP A 4 3.25 -7.97 -13.72
N SER A 5 1.94 -8.22 -13.51
CA SER A 5 1.29 -7.92 -12.24
C SER A 5 1.85 -8.77 -11.10
N SER A 6 2.21 -10.03 -11.37
CA SER A 6 2.83 -10.90 -10.37
C SER A 6 4.25 -10.43 -10.02
N ILE A 7 5.04 -10.01 -11.01
CA ILE A 7 6.39 -9.49 -10.78
C ILE A 7 6.34 -8.22 -9.93
N SER A 8 5.50 -7.24 -10.30
CA SER A 8 5.39 -5.97 -9.57
C SER A 8 4.92 -6.18 -8.12
N PHE A 9 3.97 -7.09 -7.90
CA PHE A 9 3.51 -7.45 -6.54
C PHE A 9 4.63 -8.08 -5.70
N ASN A 10 5.34 -9.07 -6.26
CA ASN A 10 6.43 -9.75 -5.54
C ASN A 10 7.59 -8.80 -5.21
N LEU A 11 7.92 -7.87 -6.10
CA LEU A 11 8.92 -6.81 -5.85
C LEU A 11 8.49 -5.85 -4.73
N ALA A 12 7.22 -5.43 -4.72
CA ALA A 12 6.70 -4.56 -3.68
C ALA A 12 6.75 -5.25 -2.30
N VAL A 13 6.36 -6.52 -2.21
CA VAL A 13 6.44 -7.31 -0.97
C VAL A 13 7.89 -7.44 -0.50
N LEU A 14 8.81 -7.74 -1.42
CA LEU A 14 10.24 -7.85 -1.11
C LEU A 14 10.81 -6.54 -0.56
N MET A 15 10.52 -5.41 -1.21
CA MET A 15 10.99 -4.10 -0.74
C MET A 15 10.42 -3.76 0.64
N ASN A 16 9.14 -4.02 0.88
CA ASN A 16 8.51 -3.77 2.19
C ASN A 16 9.11 -4.65 3.30
N LEU A 17 9.42 -5.92 3.01
CA LEU A 17 10.13 -6.81 3.94
C LEU A 17 11.54 -6.30 4.23
N LEU A 18 12.28 -5.87 3.20
CA LEU A 18 13.63 -5.31 3.38
C LEU A 18 13.62 -4.04 4.25
N VAL A 19 12.66 -3.15 4.03
CA VAL A 19 12.48 -1.96 4.89
C VAL A 19 12.15 -2.39 6.32
N ALA A 20 11.27 -3.38 6.52
CA ALA A 20 10.91 -3.84 7.86
C ALA A 20 12.07 -4.47 8.64
N PHE A 21 12.95 -5.23 7.97
CA PHE A 21 14.07 -5.92 8.64
C PHE A 21 15.25 -5.01 8.97
N PHE A 22 15.49 -3.98 8.16
CA PHE A 22 16.71 -3.18 8.23
C PHE A 22 16.44 -1.71 8.63
N TYR A 23 15.24 -1.41 9.13
CA TYR A 23 14.93 -0.11 9.74
C TYR A 23 15.19 -0.16 11.27
N PRO A 24 15.82 0.88 11.88
CA PRO A 24 16.32 2.12 11.28
C PRO A 24 17.62 1.93 10.48
N LEU A 25 17.73 2.66 9.36
CA LEU A 25 18.79 2.57 8.34
C LEU A 25 20.19 2.97 8.83
N GLU A 26 20.37 3.28 10.11
CA GLU A 26 21.57 3.89 10.66
C GLU A 26 22.75 2.91 10.86
N GLY A 27 22.53 1.60 10.71
CA GLY A 27 23.54 0.57 11.02
C GLY A 27 24.30 -0.05 9.83
N VAL A 28 23.90 0.20 8.58
CA VAL A 28 24.48 -0.46 7.38
C VAL A 28 25.03 0.56 6.40
N ARG A 29 25.86 1.50 6.89
CA ARG A 29 26.73 2.27 5.99
C ARG A 29 27.84 1.37 5.49
N GLY A 30 28.02 1.35 4.17
CA GLY A 30 28.97 0.52 3.44
C GLY A 30 30.36 0.46 4.10
N GLY A 31 30.54 -0.53 4.95
CA GLY A 31 31.84 -0.99 5.42
C GLY A 31 32.24 -2.19 4.59
N THR A 32 33.55 -2.36 4.37
CA THR A 32 34.13 -3.55 3.76
C THR A 32 33.54 -4.80 4.43
N LEU A 33 32.76 -5.57 3.67
CA LEU A 33 32.15 -6.79 4.16
C LEU A 33 33.24 -7.72 4.69
N GLU A 34 33.00 -8.32 5.85
CA GLU A 34 33.91 -9.31 6.41
C GLU A 34 34.23 -10.37 5.32
N PRO A 35 35.52 -10.67 5.06
CA PRO A 35 35.93 -11.42 3.88
C PRO A 35 35.29 -12.81 3.80
N HIS A 36 35.01 -13.44 4.95
CA HIS A 36 34.29 -14.71 5.03
C HIS A 36 32.83 -14.60 4.58
N LEU A 37 32.10 -13.58 5.04
CA LEU A 37 30.71 -13.33 4.62
C LEU A 37 30.66 -12.95 3.13
N SER A 38 31.66 -12.22 2.66
CA SER A 38 31.77 -11.84 1.26
C SER A 38 31.99 -13.05 0.35
N ALA A 39 32.88 -13.96 0.74
CA ALA A 39 33.13 -15.21 0.03
C ALA A 39 31.91 -16.14 0.03
N LEU A 40 31.18 -16.21 1.16
CA LEU A 40 29.96 -17.00 1.27
C LEU A 40 28.85 -16.49 0.32
N LEU A 41 28.67 -15.18 0.23
CA LEU A 41 27.69 -14.58 -0.68
C LEU A 41 28.07 -14.80 -2.16
N TRP A 42 29.36 -14.74 -2.50
CA TRP A 42 29.83 -15.10 -3.84
C TRP A 42 29.62 -16.58 -4.16
N ALA A 43 29.93 -17.47 -3.21
CA ALA A 43 29.68 -18.91 -3.38
C ALA A 43 28.18 -19.19 -3.59
N ALA A 44 27.30 -18.55 -2.81
CA ALA A 44 25.85 -18.67 -2.98
C ALA A 44 25.37 -18.17 -4.36
N MET A 45 25.94 -17.08 -4.86
CA MET A 45 25.68 -16.56 -6.21
C MET A 45 26.12 -17.53 -7.31
N PHE A 46 27.33 -18.07 -7.22
CA PHE A 46 27.84 -19.01 -8.23
C PHE A 46 27.10 -20.35 -8.21
N VAL A 47 26.76 -20.86 -7.02
CA VAL A 47 25.99 -22.10 -6.88
C VAL A 47 24.57 -21.93 -7.42
N SER A 48 23.89 -20.82 -7.10
CA SER A 48 22.55 -20.55 -7.65
C SER A 48 22.56 -20.35 -9.17
N LEU A 49 23.60 -19.69 -9.72
CA LEU A 49 23.78 -19.55 -11.16
C LEU A 49 24.01 -20.92 -11.84
N ALA A 50 24.88 -21.76 -11.26
CA ALA A 50 25.14 -23.10 -11.77
C ALA A 50 23.86 -23.98 -11.76
N ILE A 51 23.05 -23.89 -10.69
CA ILE A 51 21.77 -24.61 -10.61
C ILE A 51 20.82 -24.16 -11.72
N VAL A 52 20.69 -22.86 -12.00
CA VAL A 52 19.83 -22.34 -13.06
C VAL A 52 20.27 -22.82 -14.46
N ILE A 53 21.58 -22.91 -14.70
CA ILE A 53 22.13 -23.35 -15.99
C ILE A 53 21.93 -24.85 -16.20
N VAL A 54 22.13 -25.67 -15.16
CA VAL A 54 22.02 -27.14 -15.25
C VAL A 54 20.56 -27.60 -15.20
N LEU A 55 19.74 -26.96 -14.36
CA LEU A 55 18.33 -27.27 -14.15
C LEU A 55 17.54 -25.96 -14.12
N PRO A 56 16.83 -25.57 -15.20
CA PRO A 56 16.02 -24.35 -15.23
C PRO A 56 14.74 -24.53 -14.41
N GLN A 57 14.90 -24.76 -13.11
CA GLN A 57 13.84 -24.84 -12.14
C GLN A 57 13.48 -23.43 -11.66
N PRO A 58 12.17 -23.15 -11.44
CA PRO A 58 11.72 -21.85 -10.94
C PRO A 58 12.31 -21.50 -9.57
N HIS A 59 12.67 -22.51 -8.77
CA HIS A 59 13.33 -22.32 -7.48
C HIS A 59 14.77 -21.79 -7.63
N GLY A 60 15.51 -22.23 -8.65
CA GLY A 60 16.86 -21.75 -8.92
C GLY A 60 16.89 -20.27 -9.30
N ILE A 61 15.95 -19.83 -10.15
CA ILE A 61 15.84 -18.42 -10.56
C ILE A 61 15.53 -17.53 -9.35
N ARG A 62 14.62 -17.96 -8.47
CA ARG A 62 14.30 -17.24 -7.23
C ARG A 62 15.50 -17.15 -6.30
N ALA A 63 16.25 -18.24 -6.14
CA ALA A 63 17.45 -18.28 -5.32
C ALA A 63 18.52 -17.32 -5.85
N LEU A 64 18.75 -17.30 -7.17
CA LEU A 64 19.71 -16.39 -7.82
C LEU A 64 19.33 -14.92 -7.63
N ILE A 65 18.05 -14.58 -7.81
CA ILE A 65 17.56 -13.21 -7.57
C ILE A 65 17.77 -12.82 -6.10
N ALA A 66 17.40 -13.70 -5.16
CA ALA A 66 17.55 -13.43 -3.73
C ALA A 66 19.02 -13.26 -3.31
N SER A 67 19.93 -14.12 -3.78
CA SER A 67 21.37 -13.99 -3.49
C SER A 67 21.97 -12.74 -4.12
N THR A 68 21.49 -12.31 -5.30
CA THR A 68 21.95 -11.07 -5.96
C THR A 68 21.54 -9.84 -5.17
N ILE A 69 20.28 -9.79 -4.72
CA ILE A 69 19.74 -8.68 -3.93
C ILE A 69 20.44 -8.61 -2.58
N LEU A 70 20.61 -9.75 -1.90
CA LEU A 70 21.33 -9.82 -0.63
C LEU A 70 22.77 -9.32 -0.78
N ARG A 71 23.44 -9.69 -1.88
CA ARG A 71 24.79 -9.19 -2.18
C ARG A 71 24.80 -7.68 -2.38
N LEU A 72 23.87 -7.12 -3.15
CA LEU A 72 23.76 -5.67 -3.40
C LEU A 72 23.55 -4.87 -2.11
N ILE A 73 22.68 -5.36 -1.20
CA ILE A 73 22.43 -4.73 0.11
C ILE A 73 23.72 -4.63 0.91
N PHE A 74 24.48 -5.72 0.97
CA PHE A 74 25.69 -5.79 1.77
C PHE A 74 26.88 -5.06 1.11
N SER A 75 26.99 -5.04 -0.22
CA SER A 75 28.12 -4.37 -0.89
C SER A 75 27.92 -2.88 -1.12
N VAL A 76 26.72 -2.45 -1.54
CA VAL A 76 26.43 -1.06 -1.95
C VAL A 76 25.67 -0.31 -0.84
N GLY A 77 25.01 -1.04 0.05
CA GLY A 77 24.11 -0.49 1.07
C GLY A 77 22.65 -0.69 0.70
N LEU A 78 21.77 -0.60 1.70
CA LEU A 78 20.34 -0.84 1.53
C LEU A 78 19.65 0.27 0.75
N GLU A 79 19.97 1.54 1.03
CA GLU A 79 19.36 2.72 0.41
C GLU A 79 19.50 2.73 -1.14
N PRO A 80 20.70 2.60 -1.73
CA PRO A 80 20.84 2.53 -3.19
C PRO A 80 20.22 1.27 -3.79
N THR A 81 20.19 0.16 -3.05
CA THR A 81 19.56 -1.09 -3.51
C THR A 81 18.04 -0.96 -3.57
N LEU A 82 17.41 -0.34 -2.56
CA LEU A 82 15.97 -0.06 -2.55
C LEU A 82 15.58 0.92 -3.64
N PHE A 83 16.41 1.94 -3.91
CA PHE A 83 16.19 2.85 -5.03
C PHE A 83 16.22 2.12 -6.38
N LEU A 84 17.19 1.23 -6.60
CA LEU A 84 17.30 0.43 -7.83
C LEU A 84 16.09 -0.51 -8.02
N LEU A 85 15.68 -1.23 -6.96
CA LEU A 85 14.50 -2.09 -7.00
C LEU A 85 13.21 -1.29 -7.24
N GLY A 86 13.10 -0.10 -6.63
CA GLY A 86 11.98 0.82 -6.82
C GLY A 86 11.87 1.31 -8.25
N ALA A 87 12.98 1.75 -8.85
CA ALA A 87 13.04 2.16 -10.25
C ALA A 87 12.68 1.00 -11.19
N PHE A 88 13.20 -0.21 -10.94
CA PHE A 88 12.84 -1.40 -11.71
C PHE A 88 11.34 -1.73 -11.63
N ASN A 89 10.73 -1.59 -10.44
CA ASN A 89 9.29 -1.81 -10.26
C ASN A 89 8.45 -0.77 -11.02
N VAL A 90 8.85 0.50 -11.03
CA VAL A 90 8.21 1.55 -11.85
C VAL A 90 8.27 1.19 -13.34
N CYS A 91 9.45 0.82 -13.85
CA CYS A 91 9.62 0.38 -15.23
C CYS A 91 8.71 -0.81 -15.58
N ASN A 92 8.66 -1.82 -14.71
CA ASN A 92 7.77 -2.97 -14.89
C ASN A 92 6.29 -2.53 -14.95
N LYS A 93 5.90 -1.59 -14.09
CA LYS A 93 4.53 -1.09 -14.06
C LYS A 93 4.16 -0.30 -15.32
N VAL A 94 5.10 0.46 -15.89
CA VAL A 94 4.90 1.13 -17.19
C VAL A 94 4.70 0.10 -18.30
N ILE A 95 5.52 -0.96 -18.35
CA ILE A 95 5.36 -2.05 -19.34
C ILE A 95 3.99 -2.73 -19.18
N PHE A 96 3.58 -3.02 -17.94
CA PHE A 96 2.27 -3.58 -17.67
C PHE A 96 1.14 -2.66 -18.14
N LEU A 97 1.23 -1.35 -17.85
CA LEU A 97 0.21 -0.38 -18.26
C LEU A 97 0.10 -0.32 -19.80
N MET A 98 1.23 -0.29 -20.51
CA MET A 98 1.24 -0.34 -21.97
C MET A 98 0.61 -1.62 -22.52
N SER A 99 0.92 -2.78 -21.91
CA SER A 99 0.31 -4.06 -22.28
C SER A 99 -1.19 -4.10 -21.97
N PHE A 100 -1.62 -3.54 -20.84
CA PHE A 100 -3.03 -3.49 -20.44
C PHE A 100 -3.85 -2.65 -21.42
N VAL A 101 -3.38 -1.43 -21.72
CA VAL A 101 -4.04 -0.49 -22.63
C VAL A 101 -4.06 -1.05 -24.06
N GLY A 102 -2.99 -1.72 -24.49
CA GLY A 102 -2.93 -2.40 -25.79
C GLY A 102 -3.93 -3.56 -25.91
N ASN A 103 -4.04 -4.41 -24.89
CA ASN A 103 -4.91 -5.59 -24.94
C ASN A 103 -6.41 -5.26 -24.82
N ARG A 104 -6.77 -4.20 -24.09
CA ARG A 104 -8.17 -3.75 -23.95
C ARG A 104 -8.61 -2.85 -25.10
N GLY A 105 -7.71 -2.46 -26.00
CA GLY A 105 -8.01 -1.56 -27.11
C GLY A 105 -8.50 -0.18 -26.67
N THR A 106 -8.20 0.25 -25.44
CA THR A 106 -8.76 1.50 -24.86
C THR A 106 -8.35 2.76 -25.62
N PHE A 107 -7.31 2.70 -26.47
CA PHE A 107 -6.92 3.79 -27.36
C PHE A 107 -7.95 4.10 -28.45
N THR A 108 -8.70 3.10 -28.95
CA THR A 108 -9.67 3.32 -30.04
C THR A 108 -10.95 4.02 -29.58
N ARG A 109 -11.27 3.93 -28.29
CA ARG A 109 -12.46 4.54 -27.66
C ARG A 109 -12.30 6.01 -27.28
N GLY A 110 -11.09 6.57 -27.41
CA GLY A 110 -10.75 7.95 -27.06
C GLY A 110 -10.39 8.18 -25.58
N TYR A 111 -9.68 9.29 -25.31
CA TYR A 111 -9.09 9.60 -23.99
C TYR A 111 -10.12 9.77 -22.85
N LYS A 112 -11.33 10.28 -23.15
CA LYS A 112 -12.39 10.44 -22.14
C LYS A 112 -12.88 9.11 -21.59
N ALA A 113 -13.07 8.11 -22.45
CA ALA A 113 -13.49 6.77 -22.03
C ALA A 113 -12.40 6.06 -21.21
N MET A 114 -11.13 6.34 -21.51
CA MET A 114 -9.98 5.79 -20.79
C MET A 114 -9.88 6.30 -19.33
N ILE A 115 -10.18 7.57 -19.07
CA ILE A 115 -10.18 8.13 -17.70
C ILE A 115 -11.37 7.65 -16.86
N ILE A 116 -12.50 7.35 -17.50
CA ILE A 116 -13.70 6.88 -16.80
C ILE A 116 -13.57 5.40 -16.37
N ASP A 117 -12.67 4.64 -17.00
CA ASP A 117 -12.41 3.25 -16.63
C ASP A 117 -11.68 3.15 -15.28
N VAL A 118 -12.39 2.63 -14.27
CA VAL A 118 -11.91 2.45 -12.89
C VAL A 118 -10.67 1.55 -12.83
N GLU A 119 -10.58 0.54 -13.69
CA GLU A 119 -9.47 -0.42 -13.70
C GLU A 119 -8.17 0.23 -14.21
N PHE A 120 -8.28 1.06 -15.24
CA PHE A 120 -7.15 1.89 -15.72
C PHE A 120 -6.71 2.89 -14.65
N LEU A 121 -7.67 3.59 -14.03
CA LEU A 121 -7.40 4.61 -13.02
C LEU A 121 -6.73 4.02 -11.77
N TYR A 122 -7.09 2.79 -11.38
CA TYR A 122 -6.41 2.04 -10.32
C TYR A 122 -4.94 1.75 -10.67
N HIS A 123 -4.65 1.30 -11.89
CA HIS A 123 -3.29 1.01 -12.32
C HIS A 123 -2.44 2.28 -12.49
N LEU A 124 -3.05 3.38 -12.96
CA LEU A 124 -2.42 4.69 -13.04
C LEU A 124 -2.12 5.25 -11.64
N LEU A 125 -3.07 5.18 -10.71
CA LEU A 125 -2.86 5.58 -9.32
C LEU A 125 -1.74 4.79 -8.67
N TYR A 126 -1.67 3.47 -8.89
CA TYR A 126 -0.58 2.65 -8.38
C TYR A 126 0.78 3.05 -8.96
N LEU A 127 0.85 3.38 -10.26
CA LEU A 127 2.07 3.90 -10.88
C LEU A 127 2.50 5.22 -10.24
N ILE A 128 1.56 6.14 -10.00
CA ILE A 128 1.82 7.40 -9.30
C ILE A 128 2.36 7.13 -7.88
N ILE A 129 1.74 6.20 -7.13
CA ILE A 129 2.22 5.82 -5.79
C ILE A 129 3.63 5.22 -5.86
N CYS A 130 3.96 4.40 -6.86
CA CYS A 130 5.31 3.88 -7.03
C CYS A 130 6.34 4.97 -7.36
N ILE A 131 5.99 5.94 -8.22
CA ILE A 131 6.85 7.08 -8.55
C ILE A 131 7.04 7.96 -7.30
N LEU A 132 5.96 8.28 -6.59
CA LEU A 132 6.01 9.03 -5.34
C LEU A 132 6.79 8.29 -4.26
N GLY A 133 6.67 6.96 -4.14
CA GLY A 133 7.41 6.18 -3.15
C GLY A 133 8.92 6.09 -3.42
N VAL A 134 9.34 6.24 -4.68
CA VAL A 134 10.75 6.35 -5.08
C VAL A 134 11.30 7.76 -4.84
N PHE A 135 10.47 8.80 -4.97
CA PHE A 135 10.88 10.21 -4.81
C PHE A 135 10.67 10.79 -3.40
N GLU A 136 9.68 10.29 -2.65
CA GLU A 136 9.30 10.72 -1.31
C GLU A 136 8.90 9.49 -0.49
N THR A 137 9.87 8.98 0.27
CA THR A 137 9.69 7.83 1.14
C THR A 137 8.64 8.12 2.22
N LEU A 138 7.59 7.28 2.26
CA LEU A 138 6.70 7.01 3.39
C LEU A 138 5.68 8.10 3.83
N LEU A 139 5.95 9.40 3.65
CA LEU A 139 5.14 10.49 4.22
C LEU A 139 3.72 10.58 3.63
N ASN A 140 3.56 10.32 2.34
CA ASN A 140 2.26 10.38 1.67
C ASN A 140 1.37 9.15 1.95
N VAL A 141 1.96 8.01 2.31
CA VAL A 141 1.21 6.80 2.69
C VAL A 141 0.52 7.01 4.04
N ILE A 142 1.21 7.62 5.02
CA ILE A 142 0.61 8.04 6.30
C ILE A 142 -0.50 9.06 6.06
N LYS A 143 -0.29 10.01 5.15
CA LYS A 143 -1.27 11.03 4.75
C LYS A 143 -2.52 10.46 4.05
N SER A 144 -2.43 9.24 3.51
CA SER A 144 -3.56 8.54 2.87
C SER A 144 -4.44 7.80 3.87
N VAL A 145 -3.85 7.19 4.90
CA VAL A 145 -4.57 6.54 6.01
C VAL A 145 -5.28 7.58 6.88
N THR A 146 -4.74 8.81 6.96
CA THR A 146 -5.39 9.92 7.67
C THR A 146 -6.47 10.64 6.86
N ARG A 147 -6.65 10.35 5.57
CA ARG A 147 -7.61 11.07 4.70
C ARG A 147 -9.08 10.73 5.00
N ASN A 148 -9.35 9.50 5.42
CA ASN A 148 -10.68 9.04 5.88
C ASN A 148 -10.69 8.79 7.40
N GLY A 149 -9.76 9.45 8.13
CA GLY A 149 -9.59 9.31 9.57
C GLY A 149 -10.88 9.55 10.36
N ARG A 150 -11.86 10.30 9.85
CA ARG A 150 -13.11 10.61 10.56
C ARG A 150 -13.91 9.38 10.99
N SER A 151 -13.96 8.31 10.21
CA SER A 151 -14.69 7.08 10.58
C SER A 151 -13.93 6.24 11.62
N ILE A 152 -12.60 6.14 11.44
CA ILE A 152 -11.68 5.43 12.37
C ILE A 152 -11.56 6.18 13.70
N VAL A 153 -11.51 7.50 13.65
CA VAL A 153 -11.50 8.40 14.80
C VAL A 153 -12.83 8.32 15.54
N LEU A 154 -13.98 8.18 14.88
CA LEU A 154 -15.27 8.06 15.59
C LEU A 154 -15.37 6.75 16.37
N THR A 155 -14.91 5.64 15.80
CA THR A 155 -14.84 4.35 16.50
C THR A 155 -13.78 4.36 17.61
N ALA A 156 -12.65 5.03 17.40
CA ALA A 156 -11.61 5.20 18.41
C ALA A 156 -12.05 6.15 19.54
N VAL A 157 -12.81 7.20 19.23
CA VAL A 157 -13.38 8.13 20.21
C VAL A 157 -14.46 7.44 21.03
N LEU A 158 -15.31 6.59 20.44
CA LEU A 158 -16.28 5.81 21.20
C LEU A 158 -15.58 4.83 22.17
N ALA A 159 -14.56 4.11 21.69
CA ALA A 159 -13.75 3.24 22.55
C ALA A 159 -13.00 4.02 23.63
N LEU A 160 -12.46 5.19 23.29
CA LEU A 160 -11.78 6.09 24.23
C LEU A 160 -12.74 6.68 25.26
N ILE A 161 -13.97 7.03 24.89
CA ILE A 161 -15.00 7.49 25.82
C ILE A 161 -15.37 6.39 26.80
N LEU A 162 -15.55 5.14 26.33
CA LEU A 162 -15.84 4.01 27.21
C LEU A 162 -14.65 3.73 28.15
N VAL A 163 -13.43 3.66 27.62
CA VAL A 163 -12.22 3.50 28.45
C VAL A 163 -12.09 4.67 29.43
N TYR A 164 -12.36 5.90 29.03
CA TYR A 164 -12.29 7.09 29.88
C TYR A 164 -13.32 7.07 31.02
N LEU A 165 -14.58 6.67 30.74
CA LEU A 165 -15.61 6.52 31.76
C LEU A 165 -15.22 5.44 32.78
N PHE A 166 -14.70 4.31 32.30
CA PHE A 166 -14.16 3.27 33.17
C PHE A 166 -12.96 3.81 33.96
N SER A 167 -12.00 4.48 33.33
CA SER A 167 -10.82 5.06 33.98
C SER A 167 -11.17 6.11 35.04
N ILE A 168 -12.22 6.93 34.88
CA ILE A 168 -12.67 7.86 35.93
C ILE A 168 -13.19 7.08 37.15
N VAL A 169 -14.05 6.09 36.91
CA VAL A 169 -14.61 5.26 37.98
C VAL A 169 -13.48 4.48 38.69
N GLY A 170 -12.54 3.95 37.92
CA GLY A 170 -11.36 3.25 38.43
C GLY A 170 -10.43 4.18 39.22
N TYR A 171 -10.22 5.41 38.76
CA TYR A 171 -9.42 6.41 39.47
C TYR A 171 -10.07 6.83 40.79
N ILE A 172 -11.38 7.07 40.82
CA ILE A 172 -12.06 7.51 42.06
C ILE A 172 -12.06 6.39 43.12
N ILE A 173 -12.19 5.13 42.70
CA ILE A 173 -12.33 3.99 43.61
C ILE A 173 -10.97 3.37 44.00
N PHE A 174 -9.99 3.37 43.08
CA PHE A 174 -8.71 2.67 43.24
C PHE A 174 -7.49 3.61 43.12
N LYS A 175 -7.63 4.92 43.35
CA LYS A 175 -6.53 5.91 43.26
C LYS A 175 -5.25 5.48 43.99
N ASP A 176 -5.41 4.83 45.15
CA ASP A 176 -4.33 4.51 46.07
C ASP A 176 -3.53 3.27 45.61
N ASP A 177 -4.02 2.54 44.60
CA ASP A 177 -3.37 1.34 44.04
C ASP A 177 -2.47 1.65 42.82
N PHE A 178 -2.48 2.88 42.30
CA PHE A 178 -1.74 3.26 41.09
C PHE A 178 -0.34 3.81 41.40
N ILE A 179 0.54 2.95 41.94
CA ILE A 179 1.98 3.27 42.07
C ILE A 179 2.71 2.80 40.81
N LEU A 180 3.09 3.75 39.96
CA LEU A 180 3.83 3.47 38.73
C LEU A 180 5.33 3.39 39.04
N ASN A 181 5.97 2.25 38.75
CA ASN A 181 7.44 2.18 38.73
C ASN A 181 7.95 3.01 37.55
N VAL A 182 8.66 4.11 37.83
CA VAL A 182 9.26 4.97 36.80
C VAL A 182 10.73 4.60 36.67
N ASP A 183 11.08 3.94 35.56
CA ASP A 183 12.48 3.81 35.15
C ASP A 183 13.01 5.18 34.71
N ARG A 184 13.88 5.78 35.53
CA ARG A 184 14.56 7.03 35.15
C ARG A 184 15.57 6.73 34.05
N ILE A 185 15.32 7.28 32.86
CA ILE A 185 16.28 7.28 31.75
C ILE A 185 17.54 8.02 32.22
N PRO A 186 18.74 7.41 32.15
CA PRO A 186 19.97 8.11 32.48
C PRO A 186 20.23 9.21 31.43
N ASN A 187 20.19 10.47 31.85
CA ASN A 187 20.51 11.61 30.99
C ASN A 187 22.00 11.57 30.60
N LYS A 188 22.30 11.14 29.37
CA LYS A 188 23.63 11.22 28.74
C LYS A 188 23.99 12.64 28.26
N THR A 189 23.66 13.68 29.03
CA THR A 189 24.02 15.07 28.73
C THR A 189 24.71 15.79 29.89
N LEU A 190 25.06 15.09 30.98
CA LEU A 190 25.78 15.67 32.12
C LEU A 190 27.16 15.06 32.38
N GLU A 191 27.70 14.24 31.47
CA GLU A 191 29.08 13.73 31.60
C GLU A 191 30.11 14.61 30.88
N GLN A 192 29.71 15.47 29.94
CA GLN A 192 30.65 16.26 29.16
C GLN A 192 30.90 17.69 29.69
N SER A 193 30.12 18.16 30.67
CA SER A 193 30.35 19.46 31.33
C SER A 193 30.99 19.33 32.72
N GLY A 194 31.08 18.13 33.29
CA GLY A 194 31.73 17.89 34.59
C GLY A 194 33.25 17.77 34.51
N SER A 195 33.80 17.34 33.37
CA SER A 195 35.25 17.13 33.19
C SER A 195 36.04 18.44 33.06
N VAL A 196 35.45 19.49 32.50
CA VAL A 196 36.19 20.74 32.22
C VAL A 196 36.27 21.66 33.46
N ILE A 197 35.36 21.49 34.44
CA ILE A 197 35.38 22.29 35.67
C ILE A 197 36.29 21.67 36.74
N SER A 198 36.52 20.34 36.74
CA SER A 198 37.40 19.69 37.73
C SER A 198 38.89 19.97 37.52
N ASP A 199 39.31 20.20 36.27
CA ASP A 199 40.70 20.56 35.95
C ASP A 199 41.02 22.04 36.21
N PHE A 200 40.00 22.90 36.28
CA PHE A 200 40.19 24.33 36.54
C PHE A 200 40.21 24.69 38.04
N LEU A 201 39.67 23.82 38.90
CA LEU A 201 39.62 24.03 40.36
C LEU A 201 40.73 23.31 41.14
N SER A 202 41.57 22.50 40.48
CA SER A 202 42.67 21.76 41.13
C SER A 202 44.01 22.52 41.16
N GLY A 203 44.04 23.79 40.75
CA GLY A 203 45.24 24.63 40.72
C GLY A 203 45.06 25.92 41.53
N GLY A 204 44.86 25.83 42.85
CA GLY A 204 44.57 27.01 43.67
C GLY A 204 44.83 26.83 45.17
N VAL A 205 46.11 26.94 45.56
CA VAL A 205 46.60 27.59 46.78
C VAL A 205 45.93 27.20 48.12
N CYS A 206 46.63 26.39 48.93
CA CYS A 206 46.61 26.51 50.38
C CYS A 206 48.05 26.43 50.90
N GLN A 207 48.65 27.60 51.14
CA GLN A 207 49.90 27.76 51.85
C GLN A 207 49.57 28.49 53.15
N ARG A 208 49.78 27.85 54.31
CA ARG A 208 49.73 28.53 55.60
C ARG A 208 50.57 27.80 56.66
N GLU A 209 51.64 28.46 57.10
CA GLU A 209 52.26 28.22 58.41
C GLU A 209 51.53 29.07 59.47
N GLY A 210 51.32 28.49 60.65
CA GLY A 210 51.07 29.24 61.89
C GLY A 210 49.66 29.17 62.48
N ALA A 211 49.51 28.19 63.38
CA ALA A 211 48.60 28.10 64.55
C ALA A 211 47.07 28.04 64.35
N GLU A 212 46.56 26.83 64.66
CA GLU A 212 45.23 26.43 65.16
C GLU A 212 43.99 26.71 64.28
N GLU A 213 43.56 25.70 63.50
CA GLU A 213 42.38 24.87 63.82
C GLU A 213 42.18 23.73 62.77
N ASN A 214 41.47 22.69 63.22
CA ASN A 214 41.43 21.32 62.74
C ASN A 214 40.70 21.13 61.38
N CYS A 215 41.33 20.42 60.43
CA CYS A 215 40.65 19.78 59.30
C CYS A 215 41.14 18.34 59.18
N SER A 216 40.48 17.43 59.90
CA SER A 216 40.63 15.99 59.75
C SER A 216 39.61 15.48 58.72
N ALA A 217 40.05 15.33 57.47
CA ALA A 217 39.32 14.57 56.46
C ALA A 217 40.07 13.26 56.21
N GLN A 218 39.63 12.21 56.92
CA GLN A 218 40.04 10.84 56.68
C GLN A 218 39.34 10.37 55.40
N ALA A 219 40.12 10.13 54.35
CA ALA A 219 39.63 9.62 53.08
C ALA A 219 39.21 8.14 53.23
N THR A 220 37.92 7.88 53.39
CA THR A 220 37.30 6.59 53.04
C THR A 220 36.72 6.71 51.64
N LEU A 221 37.38 6.07 50.66
CA LEU A 221 36.79 5.75 49.37
C LEU A 221 35.74 4.64 49.58
N GLU A 222 34.47 4.99 49.55
CA GLU A 222 33.41 4.07 49.15
C GLU A 222 32.90 4.47 47.76
N PRO A 223 32.63 3.52 46.86
CA PRO A 223 31.99 3.86 45.61
C PRO A 223 30.56 4.29 45.94
N VAL A 224 30.22 5.53 45.59
CA VAL A 224 28.83 6.00 45.52
C VAL A 224 28.17 5.26 44.34
N ALA A 225 27.92 3.96 44.53
CA ALA A 225 26.83 3.31 43.83
C ALA A 225 25.58 4.02 44.34
N ALA A 226 24.92 4.74 43.44
CA ALA A 226 23.68 5.45 43.71
C ALA A 226 22.75 4.55 44.52
N MET A 227 22.65 4.84 45.82
CA MET A 227 21.63 4.30 46.70
C MET A 227 20.34 4.98 46.24
N VAL A 228 19.72 4.42 45.20
CA VAL A 228 18.33 4.70 44.86
C VAL A 228 17.55 4.16 46.03
N VAL A 229 17.16 5.06 46.94
CA VAL A 229 16.07 4.80 47.87
C VAL A 229 14.85 4.55 46.99
N GLU A 230 14.59 3.28 46.70
CA GLU A 230 13.26 2.82 46.33
C GLU A 230 12.40 2.92 47.59
N ASP A 231 11.79 4.09 47.80
CA ASP A 231 10.58 4.14 48.62
C ASP A 231 9.49 3.39 47.83
N LYS A 232 9.38 2.10 48.10
CA LYS A 232 8.24 1.27 47.73
C LYS A 232 7.39 1.06 48.98
N GLU A 233 6.31 1.83 49.12
CA GLU A 233 5.16 1.35 49.89
C GLU A 233 4.49 0.25 49.06
N ARG A 234 4.75 -1.01 49.42
CA ARG A 234 4.13 -2.17 48.76
C ARG A 234 2.84 -2.55 49.47
N THR A 235 1.71 -2.26 48.85
CA THR A 235 0.44 -2.95 49.15
C THR A 235 0.50 -4.36 48.54
N CYS A 236 1.01 -5.29 49.36
CA CYS A 236 0.99 -6.75 49.23
C CYS A 236 1.94 -7.40 48.18
N ASP A 237 2.93 -8.15 48.69
CA ASP A 237 3.90 -8.93 47.90
C ASP A 237 3.39 -10.31 47.41
N SER A 238 2.13 -10.70 47.70
CA SER A 238 1.55 -11.97 47.22
C SER A 238 0.05 -11.89 46.95
N LEU A 239 -0.37 -12.44 45.81
CA LEU A 239 -1.78 -12.54 45.37
C LEU A 239 -2.70 -13.15 46.45
N LEU A 240 -2.19 -14.09 47.24
CA LEU A 240 -2.94 -14.72 48.33
C LEU A 240 -3.21 -13.76 49.50
N MET A 241 -2.30 -12.81 49.76
CA MET A 241 -2.41 -11.81 50.83
C MET A 241 -3.39 -10.69 50.45
N CYS A 242 -3.49 -10.34 49.16
CA CYS A 242 -4.54 -9.41 48.67
C CYS A 242 -5.95 -10.01 48.73
N ILE A 243 -6.10 -11.29 48.34
CA ILE A 243 -7.40 -11.99 48.25
C ILE A 243 -8.11 -12.08 49.61
N VAL A 244 -7.35 -12.27 50.69
CA VAL A 244 -7.91 -12.63 52.01
C VAL A 244 -8.12 -11.41 52.91
N THR A 245 -7.45 -10.28 52.66
CA THR A 245 -7.33 -9.19 53.66
C THR A 245 -8.01 -7.88 53.27
N GLU A 246 -8.38 -7.67 52.00
CA GLU A 246 -8.95 -6.39 51.54
C GLU A 246 -10.32 -6.54 50.88
N PRO A 247 -11.38 -5.87 51.41
CA PRO A 247 -12.71 -5.87 50.79
C PRO A 247 -12.73 -5.17 49.41
N LEU A 248 -11.71 -4.36 49.12
CA LEU A 248 -11.55 -3.66 47.85
C LEU A 248 -11.05 -4.57 46.72
N PHE A 249 -10.39 -5.69 47.06
CA PHE A 249 -9.93 -6.69 46.09
C PHE A 249 -11.09 -7.33 45.33
N ALA A 250 -12.16 -7.71 46.05
CA ALA A 250 -13.37 -8.26 45.42
C ALA A 250 -14.05 -7.23 44.50
N ALA A 251 -14.11 -5.97 44.91
CA ALA A 251 -14.64 -4.88 44.08
C ALA A 251 -13.79 -4.65 42.81
N ARG A 252 -12.46 -4.75 42.93
CA ARG A 252 -11.51 -4.66 41.82
C ARG A 252 -11.65 -5.82 40.82
N VAL A 253 -11.76 -7.05 41.32
CA VAL A 253 -11.98 -8.23 40.48
C VAL A 253 -13.32 -8.13 39.73
N ILE A 254 -14.39 -7.71 40.41
CA ILE A 254 -15.70 -7.51 39.76
C ILE A 254 -15.62 -6.40 38.71
N TYR A 255 -14.93 -5.29 39.01
CA TYR A 255 -14.74 -4.20 38.07
C TYR A 255 -13.94 -4.63 36.82
N ASP A 256 -12.83 -5.35 37.00
CA ASP A 256 -12.00 -5.87 35.90
C ASP A 256 -12.75 -6.91 35.06
N LEU A 257 -13.54 -7.80 35.70
CA LEU A 257 -14.39 -8.77 35.01
C LEU A 257 -15.53 -8.11 34.24
N LEU A 258 -16.17 -7.07 34.79
CA LEU A 258 -17.21 -6.31 34.11
C LEU A 258 -16.63 -5.55 32.92
N PHE A 259 -15.45 -4.94 33.07
CA PHE A 259 -14.75 -4.29 31.95
C PHE A 259 -14.41 -5.30 30.86
N PHE A 260 -13.82 -6.44 31.22
CA PHE A 260 -13.48 -7.50 30.26
C PHE A 260 -14.73 -8.05 29.54
N PHE A 261 -15.82 -8.35 30.26
CA PHE A 261 -17.01 -8.89 29.65
C PHE A 261 -17.76 -7.85 28.80
N MET A 262 -17.98 -6.64 29.31
CA MET A 262 -18.77 -5.62 28.61
C MET A 262 -18.01 -4.94 27.48
N VAL A 263 -16.72 -4.64 27.66
CA VAL A 263 -15.94 -3.87 26.69
C VAL A 263 -15.17 -4.78 25.75
N ILE A 264 -14.56 -5.86 26.23
CA ILE A 264 -13.78 -6.74 25.36
C ILE A 264 -14.69 -7.78 24.71
N ILE A 265 -15.41 -8.60 25.48
CA ILE A 265 -16.19 -9.72 24.93
C ILE A 265 -17.39 -9.23 24.10
N ILE A 266 -18.24 -8.35 24.64
CA ILE A 266 -19.44 -7.91 23.91
C ILE A 266 -19.09 -7.08 22.68
N VAL A 267 -18.22 -6.07 22.79
CA VAL A 267 -17.89 -5.21 21.62
C VAL A 267 -17.18 -6.01 20.54
N LEU A 268 -16.21 -6.86 20.91
CA LEU A 268 -15.46 -7.65 19.94
C LEU A 268 -16.38 -8.70 19.27
N ASN A 269 -17.23 -9.38 20.03
CA ASN A 269 -18.17 -10.36 19.47
C ASN A 269 -19.31 -9.72 18.68
N LEU A 270 -19.73 -8.50 19.01
CA LEU A 270 -20.71 -7.74 18.21
C LEU A 270 -20.09 -7.34 16.87
N ILE A 271 -18.85 -6.83 16.87
CA ILE A 271 -18.12 -6.50 15.64
C ILE A 271 -17.92 -7.75 14.78
N PHE A 272 -17.43 -8.85 15.37
CA PHE A 272 -17.28 -10.11 14.64
C PHE A 272 -18.63 -10.65 14.15
N GLY A 273 -19.70 -10.53 14.94
CA GLY A 273 -21.04 -10.95 14.55
C GLY A 273 -21.54 -10.24 13.29
N VAL A 274 -21.45 -8.91 13.25
CA VAL A 274 -21.83 -8.11 12.06
C VAL A 274 -20.96 -8.46 10.85
N ILE A 275 -19.66 -8.67 11.05
CA ILE A 275 -18.75 -9.08 9.97
C ILE A 275 -19.12 -10.48 9.43
N ILE A 276 -19.42 -11.43 10.30
CA ILE A 276 -19.81 -12.80 9.89
C ILE A 276 -21.13 -12.78 9.12
N ASP A 277 -22.11 -12.01 9.59
CA ASP A 277 -23.41 -11.87 8.94
C ASP A 277 -23.27 -11.28 7.52
N THR A 278 -22.51 -10.19 7.39
CA THR A 278 -22.22 -9.59 6.08
C THR A 278 -21.45 -10.54 5.15
N PHE A 279 -20.52 -11.35 5.66
CA PHE A 279 -19.85 -12.38 4.85
C PHE A 279 -20.79 -13.52 4.43
N ALA A 280 -21.73 -13.91 5.30
CA ALA A 280 -22.74 -14.92 4.97
C ALA A 280 -23.66 -14.42 3.85
N ASP A 281 -24.07 -13.15 3.90
CA ASP A 281 -24.86 -12.50 2.86
C ASP A 281 -24.12 -12.40 1.53
N LEU A 282 -22.88 -11.92 1.53
CA LEU A 282 -22.07 -11.83 0.30
C LEU A 282 -21.84 -13.21 -0.33
N ARG A 283 -21.68 -14.25 0.50
CA ARG A 283 -21.54 -15.63 0.01
C ARG A 283 -22.84 -16.16 -0.59
N SER A 284 -23.97 -15.94 0.06
CA SER A 284 -25.29 -16.40 -0.43
C SER A 284 -25.66 -15.69 -1.74
N GLU A 285 -25.38 -14.39 -1.87
CA GLU A 285 -25.61 -13.63 -3.10
C GLU A 285 -24.70 -14.13 -4.23
N LYS A 286 -23.41 -14.36 -3.95
CA LYS A 286 -22.48 -14.92 -4.95
C LYS A 286 -22.91 -16.32 -5.39
N GLN A 287 -23.31 -17.18 -4.47
CA GLN A 287 -23.81 -18.53 -4.79
C GLN A 287 -25.06 -18.47 -5.66
N LYS A 288 -26.02 -17.59 -5.33
CA LYS A 288 -27.22 -17.36 -6.15
C LYS A 288 -26.87 -16.90 -7.56
N LYS A 289 -25.93 -15.96 -7.72
CA LYS A 289 -25.48 -15.51 -9.05
C LYS A 289 -24.83 -16.63 -9.84
N GLU A 290 -24.00 -17.45 -9.20
CA GLU A 290 -23.31 -18.56 -9.86
C GLU A 290 -24.26 -19.70 -10.22
N GLU A 291 -25.25 -19.98 -9.36
CA GLU A 291 -26.34 -20.91 -9.64
C GLU A 291 -27.15 -20.43 -10.85
N VAL A 292 -27.66 -19.19 -10.83
CA VAL A 292 -28.40 -18.60 -11.95
C VAL A 292 -27.59 -18.65 -13.25
N LEU A 293 -26.30 -18.34 -13.21
CA LEU A 293 -25.45 -18.41 -14.41
C LEU A 293 -25.30 -19.84 -14.96
N LYS A 294 -25.35 -20.87 -14.11
CA LYS A 294 -25.19 -22.28 -14.51
C LYS A 294 -26.50 -22.96 -14.88
N THR A 295 -27.57 -22.68 -14.16
CA THR A 295 -28.86 -23.36 -14.30
C THR A 295 -29.79 -22.66 -15.27
N THR A 296 -29.62 -21.35 -15.44
CA THR A 296 -30.59 -20.52 -16.14
C THR A 296 -30.02 -20.07 -17.47
N CYS A 297 -30.64 -20.54 -18.55
CA CYS A 297 -30.36 -20.01 -19.88
C CYS A 297 -30.90 -18.57 -19.96
N PHE A 298 -30.00 -17.60 -20.17
CA PHE A 298 -30.33 -16.16 -20.18
C PHE A 298 -31.40 -15.79 -21.22
N ILE A 299 -31.37 -16.44 -22.39
CA ILE A 299 -32.34 -16.21 -23.47
C ILE A 299 -33.66 -16.96 -23.20
N CYS A 300 -33.58 -18.13 -22.57
CA CYS A 300 -34.74 -19.01 -22.38
C CYS A 300 -35.69 -18.55 -21.27
N VAL A 301 -35.25 -17.64 -20.39
CA VAL A 301 -36.09 -17.06 -19.33
C VAL A 301 -36.76 -15.75 -19.74
N LYS A 302 -36.31 -15.13 -20.83
CA LYS A 302 -36.94 -13.93 -21.36
C LYS A 302 -38.25 -14.32 -22.05
N ASP A 303 -39.29 -13.52 -21.87
CA ASP A 303 -40.57 -13.76 -22.53
C ASP A 303 -40.42 -13.66 -24.05
N SER A 304 -41.01 -14.61 -24.78
CA SER A 304 -40.92 -14.66 -26.25
C SER A 304 -41.46 -13.41 -26.97
N THR A 305 -42.29 -12.62 -26.29
CA THR A 305 -42.81 -11.35 -26.77
C THR A 305 -41.79 -10.20 -26.71
N GLU A 306 -40.71 -10.36 -25.95
CA GLU A 306 -39.66 -9.35 -25.77
C GLU A 306 -38.40 -9.65 -26.60
N TYR A 307 -38.41 -10.71 -27.40
CA TYR A 307 -37.28 -11.07 -28.23
C TYR A 307 -37.05 -10.01 -29.32
N THR A 308 -35.82 -9.55 -29.41
CA THR A 308 -35.30 -8.83 -30.57
C THR A 308 -35.03 -9.80 -31.72
N GLY A 309 -34.88 -9.31 -32.95
CA GLY A 309 -34.64 -10.17 -34.14
C GLY A 309 -33.53 -11.22 -33.95
N PRO A 310 -32.33 -10.85 -33.46
CA PRO A 310 -31.27 -11.81 -33.17
C PRO A 310 -31.59 -12.77 -32.02
N GLU A 311 -32.29 -12.31 -30.98
CA GLU A 311 -32.69 -13.17 -29.86
C GLU A 311 -33.69 -14.24 -30.31
N SER A 312 -34.65 -13.90 -31.17
CA SER A 312 -35.59 -14.87 -31.77
C SER A 312 -34.86 -15.93 -32.60
N TYR A 313 -33.89 -15.52 -33.43
CA TYR A 313 -33.07 -16.44 -34.21
C TYR A 313 -32.27 -17.40 -33.32
N VAL A 314 -31.63 -16.88 -32.26
CA VAL A 314 -30.88 -17.71 -31.31
C VAL A 314 -31.81 -18.66 -30.54
N ALA A 315 -33.00 -18.19 -30.13
CA ALA A 315 -33.99 -19.04 -29.45
C ALA A 315 -34.46 -20.21 -30.33
N GLU A 316 -34.64 -19.97 -31.63
CA GLU A 316 -34.99 -21.02 -32.60
C GLU A 316 -33.84 -22.01 -32.80
N MET A 317 -32.59 -21.53 -32.95
CA MET A 317 -31.42 -22.39 -33.09
C MET A 317 -31.17 -23.25 -31.84
N ILE A 318 -31.45 -22.74 -30.64
CA ILE A 318 -31.40 -23.51 -29.38
C ILE A 318 -32.46 -24.61 -29.38
N ARG A 319 -33.69 -24.32 -29.85
CA ARG A 319 -34.78 -25.31 -29.97
C ARG A 319 -34.42 -26.43 -30.96
N GLU A 320 -33.68 -26.12 -32.01
CA GLU A 320 -33.20 -27.09 -33.00
C GLU A 320 -31.90 -27.81 -32.58
N HIS A 321 -31.40 -27.56 -31.35
CA HIS A 321 -30.12 -28.08 -30.86
C HIS A 321 -28.92 -27.73 -31.77
N ASN A 322 -29.00 -26.61 -32.47
CA ASN A 322 -27.98 -26.14 -33.40
C ASN A 322 -27.10 -25.06 -32.76
N LEU A 323 -25.79 -25.30 -32.68
CA LEU A 323 -24.80 -24.38 -32.08
C LEU A 323 -24.01 -23.56 -33.13
N ASP A 324 -24.35 -23.65 -34.42
CA ASP A 324 -23.60 -23.00 -35.50
C ASP A 324 -23.69 -21.46 -35.49
N TRP A 325 -24.62 -20.90 -34.72
CA TRP A 325 -24.70 -19.45 -34.49
C TRP A 325 -23.55 -18.92 -33.60
N PHE A 326 -22.82 -19.80 -32.89
CA PHE A 326 -21.61 -19.40 -32.16
C PHE A 326 -20.45 -19.13 -33.13
N PRO A 327 -19.79 -17.96 -33.07
CA PRO A 327 -18.66 -17.67 -33.92
C PRO A 327 -17.49 -18.63 -33.65
N ARG A 328 -17.06 -19.40 -34.66
CA ARG A 328 -15.89 -20.28 -34.57
C ARG A 328 -14.66 -19.58 -35.15
N MET A 329 -13.66 -19.30 -34.29
CA MET A 329 -12.34 -18.75 -34.68
C MET A 329 -12.35 -17.38 -35.38
N ARG A 330 -13.49 -16.66 -35.38
CA ARG A 330 -13.64 -15.32 -35.94
C ARG A 330 -14.60 -14.50 -35.09
N ALA A 331 -14.24 -13.27 -34.75
CA ALA A 331 -15.12 -12.31 -34.09
C ALA A 331 -14.88 -10.92 -34.70
N MET A 332 -15.94 -10.12 -34.79
CA MET A 332 -15.85 -8.75 -35.25
C MET A 332 -15.37 -7.88 -34.08
N SER A 333 -14.20 -7.25 -34.23
CA SER A 333 -13.78 -6.16 -33.34
C SER A 333 -14.45 -4.89 -33.84
N LEU A 334 -15.43 -4.37 -33.09
CA LEU A 334 -16.05 -3.08 -33.36
C LEU A 334 -15.03 -1.97 -33.09
N VAL A 335 -14.16 -1.71 -34.07
CA VAL A 335 -13.37 -0.48 -34.13
C VAL A 335 -14.33 0.58 -34.68
N SER A 336 -14.70 1.55 -33.84
CA SER A 336 -15.46 2.73 -34.26
C SER A 336 -14.55 3.60 -35.14
N SER A 337 -14.43 3.25 -36.42
CA SER A 337 -13.75 4.04 -37.45
C SER A 337 -14.70 5.01 -38.17
N ASP A 338 -15.84 5.34 -37.55
CA ASP A 338 -16.84 6.22 -38.16
C ASP A 338 -16.26 7.61 -38.46
N ALA A 339 -15.25 8.06 -37.71
CA ALA A 339 -14.58 9.34 -37.95
C ALA A 339 -13.74 9.39 -39.23
N GLU A 340 -13.06 8.31 -39.62
CA GLU A 340 -12.24 8.30 -40.85
C GLU A 340 -13.08 8.06 -42.12
N GLY A 341 -14.18 7.30 -42.00
CA GLY A 341 -15.13 7.08 -43.08
C GLY A 341 -15.85 8.38 -43.45
N GLU A 342 -16.46 9.05 -42.48
CA GLU A 342 -17.22 10.29 -42.69
C GLU A 342 -16.33 11.41 -43.24
N GLN A 343 -15.08 11.52 -42.78
CA GLN A 343 -14.18 12.56 -43.23
C GLN A 343 -13.69 12.36 -44.67
N ASN A 344 -13.54 11.10 -45.11
CA ASN A 344 -13.23 10.79 -46.51
C ASN A 344 -14.42 11.06 -47.44
N GLU A 345 -15.65 10.78 -46.99
CA GLU A 345 -16.86 11.09 -47.76
C GLU A 345 -17.05 12.61 -47.93
N ILE A 346 -16.86 13.40 -46.88
CA ILE A 346 -16.94 14.87 -46.94
C ILE A 346 -15.91 15.44 -47.91
N ARG A 347 -14.66 14.94 -47.88
CA ARG A 347 -13.62 15.39 -48.83
C ARG A 347 -13.98 15.08 -50.28
N ASN A 348 -14.50 13.88 -50.54
CA ASN A 348 -14.90 13.46 -51.89
C ASN A 348 -16.10 14.27 -52.41
N LEU A 349 -17.06 14.59 -51.54
CA LEU A 349 -18.17 15.48 -51.87
C LEU A 349 -17.69 16.90 -52.18
N GLN A 350 -16.69 17.41 -51.46
CA GLN A 350 -16.14 18.73 -51.69
C GLN A 350 -15.35 18.83 -53.01
N GLU A 351 -14.55 17.81 -53.35
CA GLU A 351 -13.89 17.69 -54.66
C GLU A 351 -14.90 17.64 -55.81
N LYS A 352 -15.99 16.88 -55.66
CA LYS A 352 -17.08 16.85 -56.65
C LYS A 352 -17.77 18.21 -56.80
N LEU A 353 -18.00 18.92 -55.70
CA LEU A 353 -18.62 20.25 -55.74
C LEU A 353 -17.73 21.27 -56.46
N GLU A 354 -16.43 21.32 -56.14
CA GLU A 354 -15.48 22.21 -56.81
C GLU A 354 -15.34 21.90 -58.31
N SER A 355 -15.27 20.62 -58.68
CA SER A 355 -15.21 20.22 -60.09
C SER A 355 -16.45 20.68 -60.86
N THR A 356 -17.63 20.60 -60.24
CA THR A 356 -18.91 21.01 -60.83
C THR A 356 -18.97 22.53 -60.97
N MET A 357 -18.57 23.27 -59.93
CA MET A 357 -18.50 24.74 -59.97
C MET A 357 -17.56 25.24 -61.07
N LYS A 358 -16.41 24.57 -61.24
CA LYS A 358 -15.45 24.91 -62.31
C LYS A 358 -16.03 24.64 -63.70
N LEU A 359 -16.75 23.54 -63.86
CA LEU A 359 -17.44 23.22 -65.11
C LEU A 359 -18.51 24.27 -65.45
N VAL A 360 -19.32 24.67 -64.47
CA VAL A 360 -20.36 25.69 -64.63
C VAL A 360 -19.76 27.05 -64.98
N SER A 361 -18.66 27.44 -64.34
CA SER A 361 -17.94 28.69 -64.65
C SER A 361 -17.41 28.69 -66.08
N ASN A 362 -16.76 27.60 -66.51
CA ASN A 362 -16.26 27.46 -67.88
C ASN A 362 -17.39 27.51 -68.90
N LEU A 363 -18.49 26.79 -68.66
CA LEU A 363 -19.63 26.77 -69.58
C LEU A 363 -20.32 28.14 -69.66
N SER A 364 -20.43 28.85 -68.54
CA SER A 364 -20.94 30.23 -68.49
C SER A 364 -20.04 31.20 -69.27
N GLY A 365 -18.71 31.03 -69.17
CA GLY A 365 -17.75 31.81 -69.95
C GLY A 365 -17.90 31.57 -71.45
N GLN A 366 -17.94 30.30 -71.87
CA GLN A 366 -18.15 29.92 -73.28
C GLN A 366 -19.49 30.44 -73.82
N LEU A 367 -20.56 30.38 -73.03
CA LEU A 367 -21.87 30.92 -73.42
C LEU A 367 -21.84 32.44 -73.61
N THR A 368 -21.09 33.15 -72.76
CA THR A 368 -20.94 34.61 -72.85
C THR A 368 -20.14 35.01 -74.09
N GLU A 369 -19.06 34.30 -74.37
CA GLU A 369 -18.24 34.51 -75.56
C GLU A 369 -19.01 34.20 -76.85
N LEU A 370 -19.80 33.12 -76.86
CA LEU A 370 -20.68 32.79 -77.98
C LEU A 370 -21.76 33.88 -78.20
N LYS A 371 -22.32 34.41 -77.10
CA LYS A 371 -23.29 35.51 -77.14
C LYS A 371 -22.68 36.81 -77.71
N GLU A 372 -21.42 37.11 -77.39
CA GLU A 372 -20.72 38.25 -77.98
C GLU A 372 -20.46 38.06 -79.47
N GLN A 373 -20.04 36.87 -79.91
CA GLN A 373 -19.85 36.57 -81.33
C GLN A 373 -21.14 36.69 -82.17
N VAL A 374 -22.28 36.26 -81.61
CA VAL A 374 -23.59 36.40 -82.28
C VAL A 374 -24.05 37.86 -82.31
N ARG A 375 -23.67 38.69 -81.34
CA ARG A 375 -24.04 40.12 -81.30
C ARG A 375 -23.26 40.99 -82.30
N TYR A 376 -22.07 40.55 -82.71
CA TYR A 376 -21.22 41.25 -83.69
C TYR A 376 -21.48 40.85 -85.16
N ARG A 377 -22.36 39.87 -85.41
CA ARG A 377 -22.98 39.61 -86.72
C ARG A 377 -24.33 40.28 -86.80
#